data_AF-A0A662EB10-F1
#
_entry.id   AF-A0A662EB10-F1
#
_cell.length_a   1.000
_cell.length_b   1.000
_cell.length_c   1.000
_cell.angle_alpha   90.00
_cell.angle_beta   90.00
_cell.angle_gamma   90.00
#
_symmetry.space_group_name_H-M   'P 1'
#
loop_
_entity.id
_entity.type
_entity.pdbx_description
1 polymer ?
#
loop_
_entity_poly.entity_id
_entity_poly.type
_entity_poly.pdbx_seq_one_letter_code
_entity_poly.pdbx_strand_id
1 'polypeptide(L)'
;MTTRFDLEDKRRAAEWLELLKDPSFQETITGLTVSHRGVLYSFSKPEGFHNMSFLAESIPPDPERKIKGGERLMCFADGVRLGVMVHREQKAVRVTLAKTGRQRFNPFLR
;
A
#
# COMPACT_ATOMS: atom_id res chain seq x y z
N MET A 1 -5.86 15.20 -9.20
CA MET A 1 -4.63 15.69 -8.53
C MET A 1 -3.74 14.48 -8.30
N THR A 2 -2.44 14.58 -8.63
CA THR A 2 -1.48 13.49 -8.40
C THR A 2 -0.48 13.96 -7.35
N THR A 3 -0.40 13.25 -6.22
CA THR A 3 0.54 13.57 -5.14
C THR A 3 1.70 12.58 -5.18
N ARG A 4 2.94 13.09 -5.14
CA ARG A 4 4.16 12.29 -5.10
C ARG A 4 4.93 12.60 -3.82
N PHE A 5 5.34 11.56 -3.11
CA PHE A 5 6.19 11.66 -1.94
C PHE A 5 7.12 10.45 -1.86
N ASP A 6 8.16 10.58 -1.06
CA ASP A 6 9.13 9.52 -0.81
C ASP A 6 8.74 8.80 0.49
N LEU A 7 8.58 7.48 0.43
CA LEU A 7 8.27 6.65 1.61
C LEU A 7 9.49 6.45 2.52
N GLU A 8 10.71 6.72 2.04
CA GLU A 8 11.91 6.69 2.87
C GLU A 8 12.07 7.96 3.74
N ASP A 9 11.45 9.07 3.33
CA ASP A 9 11.36 10.27 4.16
C ASP A 9 10.38 10.02 5.31
N LYS A 10 10.93 9.79 6.50
CA LYS A 10 10.16 9.49 7.72
C LYS A 10 9.06 10.52 8.03
N ARG A 11 9.30 11.81 7.75
CA ARG A 11 8.31 12.86 8.01
C ARG A 11 7.14 12.72 7.05
N ARG A 12 7.43 12.55 5.76
CA ARG A 12 6.40 12.37 4.72
C ARG A 12 5.66 11.05 4.88
N ALA A 13 6.35 9.98 5.28
CA ALA A 13 5.73 8.71 5.59
C ALA A 13 4.76 8.82 6.77
N ALA A 14 5.11 9.59 7.82
CA ALA A 14 4.20 9.84 8.94
C ALA A 14 2.99 10.70 8.52
N GLU A 15 3.22 11.80 7.80
CA GLU A 15 2.13 12.65 7.27
C GLU A 15 1.16 11.84 6.38
N TRP A 16 1.71 10.98 5.53
CA TRP A 16 0.94 10.06 4.70
C TRP A 16 0.10 9.09 5.54
N LEU A 17 0.69 8.47 6.56
CA LEU A 17 -0.04 7.56 7.45
C LEU A 17 -1.18 8.27 8.18
N GLU A 18 -0.99 9.52 8.61
CA GLU A 18 -2.07 10.31 9.22
C GLU A 18 -3.18 10.63 8.21
N LEU A 19 -2.83 11.02 6.98
CA LEU A 19 -3.82 11.25 5.92
C LEU A 19 -4.63 9.98 5.60
N LEU A 20 -3.98 8.82 5.57
CA LEU A 20 -4.65 7.55 5.31
C LEU A 20 -5.65 7.14 6.40
N LYS A 21 -5.59 7.73 7.60
CA LYS A 21 -6.60 7.50 8.64
C LYS A 21 -7.90 8.25 8.37
N ASP A 22 -7.87 9.32 7.57
CA ASP A 22 -9.07 10.08 7.18
C ASP A 22 -9.86 9.33 6.10
N PRO A 23 -11.10 8.89 6.38
CA PRO A 23 -11.94 8.22 5.39
C PRO A 23 -12.23 9.09 4.16
N SER A 24 -12.38 10.40 4.36
CA SER A 24 -12.67 11.35 3.27
C SER A 24 -11.49 11.42 2.31
N PHE A 25 -10.27 11.39 2.83
CA PHE A 25 -9.05 11.32 2.01
C PHE A 25 -8.97 10.00 1.24
N GLN A 26 -9.26 8.86 1.88
CA GLN A 26 -9.27 7.55 1.23
C GLN A 26 -10.20 7.50 0.01
N GLU A 27 -11.35 8.18 0.08
CA GLU A 27 -12.30 8.25 -1.04
C GLU A 27 -11.74 8.98 -2.27
N THR A 28 -10.84 9.95 -2.05
CA THR A 28 -10.18 10.71 -3.13
C THR A 28 -9.10 9.92 -3.86
N ILE A 29 -8.61 8.82 -3.29
CA ILE A 29 -7.55 8.00 -3.89
C ILE A 29 -8.15 7.19 -5.05
N THR A 30 -7.61 7.44 -6.26
CA THR A 30 -8.02 6.76 -7.50
C THR A 30 -7.02 5.69 -7.95
N GLY A 31 -5.85 5.64 -7.32
CA GLY A 31 -4.82 4.65 -7.59
C GLY A 31 -3.57 4.90 -6.77
N LEU A 32 -2.72 3.88 -6.68
CA LEU A 32 -1.40 3.98 -6.06
C LEU A 32 -0.35 3.49 -7.04
N THR A 33 0.77 4.21 -7.07
CA THR A 33 1.94 3.86 -7.86
C THR A 33 3.17 3.91 -6.97
N VAL A 34 4.00 2.87 -7.04
CA VAL A 34 5.35 2.86 -6.49
C VAL A 34 6.34 2.78 -7.63
N SER A 35 7.37 3.62 -7.55
CA SER A 35 8.47 3.66 -8.52
C SER A 35 9.71 3.09 -7.87
N HIS A 36 10.22 1.99 -8.41
CA HIS A 36 11.43 1.35 -7.89
C HIS A 36 12.37 0.96 -9.02
N ARG A 37 13.62 1.44 -8.96
CA ARG A 37 14.68 1.16 -9.97
C ARG A 37 14.22 1.39 -11.42
N GLY A 38 13.47 2.47 -11.66
CA GLY A 38 12.98 2.83 -12.99
C GLY A 38 11.75 2.04 -13.46
N VAL A 39 11.21 1.13 -12.65
CA VAL A 39 9.96 0.41 -12.93
C VAL A 39 8.82 0.98 -12.10
N LEU A 40 7.68 1.21 -12.73
CA LEU A 40 6.46 1.68 -12.10
C LEU A 40 5.52 0.50 -11.85
N TYR A 41 5.11 0.31 -10.60
CA TYR A 41 4.10 -0.67 -10.21
C TYR A 41 2.88 0.09 -9.74
N SER A 42 1.78 -0.07 -10.47
CA SER A 42 0.55 0.69 -10.23
C SER A 42 -0.66 -0.22 -10.15
N PHE A 43 -1.63 0.18 -9.36
CA PHE A 43 -3.00 -0.30 -9.49
C PHE A 43 -3.97 0.85 -9.30
N SER A 44 -5.09 0.77 -10.02
CA SER A 44 -6.18 1.73 -9.94
C SER A 44 -7.24 1.28 -8.95
N LYS A 45 -8.05 2.23 -8.49
CA LYS A 45 -9.26 1.98 -7.73
C LYS A 45 -10.21 1.09 -8.56
N PRO A 46 -10.53 -0.13 -8.09
CA PRO A 46 -11.42 -1.02 -8.84
C PRO A 46 -12.86 -0.53 -8.79
N GLU A 47 -13.59 -0.71 -9.90
CA GLU A 47 -15.02 -0.38 -9.99
C GLU A 47 -15.89 -1.49 -9.40
N GLY A 48 -17.09 -1.14 -8.94
CA GLY A 48 -18.07 -2.09 -8.42
C GLY A 48 -17.83 -2.56 -6.97
N PHE A 49 -16.80 -2.05 -6.30
CA PHE A 49 -16.56 -2.25 -4.87
C PHE A 49 -17.09 -1.07 -4.06
N HIS A 50 -17.65 -1.35 -2.89
CA HIS A 50 -18.29 -0.33 -2.06
C HIS A 50 -17.34 0.24 -1.02
N ASN A 51 -16.65 -0.62 -0.27
CA ASN A 51 -15.75 -0.20 0.79
C ASN A 51 -14.32 -0.40 0.32
N MET A 52 -13.55 0.69 0.25
CA MET A 52 -12.16 0.60 -0.17
C MET A 52 -11.25 1.38 0.76
N SER A 53 -10.05 0.85 0.97
CA SER A 53 -8.96 1.57 1.60
C SER A 53 -7.63 1.21 0.96
N PHE A 54 -6.76 2.20 0.92
CA PHE A 54 -5.43 2.12 0.34
C PHE A 54 -4.39 2.25 1.43
N LEU A 55 -3.25 1.61 1.21
CA LEU A 55 -2.09 1.70 2.09
C LEU A 55 -0.83 1.63 1.24
N ALA A 56 0.11 2.50 1.56
CA ALA A 56 1.48 2.45 1.06
C ALA A 56 2.42 2.63 2.24
N GLU A 57 3.42 1.78 2.37
CA GLU A 57 4.38 1.85 3.47
C GLU A 57 5.77 1.35 3.04
N SER A 58 6.79 1.82 3.75
CA SER A 58 8.14 1.28 3.69
C SER A 58 8.29 0.18 4.75
N ILE A 59 8.73 -0.99 4.33
CA ILE A 59 9.01 -2.13 5.19
C ILE A 59 10.51 -2.20 5.41
N PRO A 60 11.01 -2.06 6.66
CA PRO A 60 12.41 -2.25 6.95
C PRO A 60 12.82 -3.73 6.74
N PRO A 61 14.09 -4.01 6.43
CA PRO A 61 14.59 -5.37 6.47
C PRO A 61 14.49 -5.92 7.90
N ASP A 62 14.00 -7.15 8.02
CA ASP A 62 13.86 -7.88 9.28
C ASP A 62 14.49 -9.28 9.07
N PRO A 63 15.72 -9.50 9.58
CA PRO A 63 16.43 -10.76 9.42
C PRO A 63 15.72 -11.95 10.08
N GLU A 64 15.07 -11.74 11.23
CA GLU A 64 14.40 -12.80 12.00
C GLU A 64 13.17 -13.31 11.24
N ARG A 65 12.40 -12.39 10.63
CA ARG A 65 11.22 -12.72 9.81
C ARG A 65 11.56 -13.02 8.36
N LYS A 66 12.85 -13.02 7.98
CA LYS A 66 13.34 -13.17 6.61
C LYS A 66 12.75 -12.16 5.63
N ILE A 67 12.38 -10.97 6.11
CA ILE A 67 11.86 -9.89 5.27
C ILE A 67 13.05 -9.07 4.76
N LYS A 68 13.23 -8.99 3.44
CA LYS A 68 14.35 -8.27 2.79
C LYS A 68 14.10 -6.78 2.57
N GLY A 69 13.15 -6.23 3.32
CA GLY A 69 12.66 -4.86 3.20
C GLY A 69 12.10 -4.51 1.81
N GLY A 70 11.65 -3.26 1.67
CA GLY A 70 11.13 -2.73 0.41
C GLY A 70 9.87 -1.89 0.60
N GLU A 71 9.18 -1.59 -0.48
CA GLU A 71 7.92 -0.85 -0.44
C GLU A 71 6.73 -1.79 -0.60
N ARG A 72 5.67 -1.55 0.16
CA ARG A 72 4.41 -2.29 0.06
C ARG A 72 3.27 -1.34 -0.29
N LEU A 73 2.53 -1.69 -1.32
CA LEU A 73 1.23 -1.10 -1.65
C LEU A 73 0.13 -2.13 -1.38
N MET A 74 -0.98 -1.70 -0.79
CA MET A 74 -2.16 -2.53 -0.59
C MET A 74 -3.46 -1.78 -0.92
N CYS A 75 -4.40 -2.50 -1.49
CA CYS A 75 -5.79 -2.10 -1.65
C CYS A 75 -6.66 -3.16 -0.99
N PHE A 76 -7.48 -2.73 -0.04
CA PHE A 76 -8.56 -3.51 0.53
C PHE A 76 -9.84 -3.05 -0.14
N ALA A 77 -10.54 -3.96 -0.81
CA ALA A 77 -11.78 -3.70 -1.51
C ALA A 77 -12.82 -4.75 -1.09
N ASP A 78 -13.77 -4.33 -0.27
CA ASP A 78 -14.74 -5.18 0.42
C ASP A 78 -14.08 -6.40 1.09
N GLY A 79 -14.22 -7.59 0.49
CA GLY A 79 -13.68 -8.85 1.00
C GLY A 79 -12.44 -9.37 0.25
N VAL A 80 -11.76 -8.47 -0.46
CA VAL A 80 -10.58 -8.78 -1.27
C VAL A 80 -9.44 -7.85 -0.88
N ARG A 81 -8.22 -8.40 -0.84
CA ARG A 81 -6.99 -7.64 -0.68
C ARG A 81 -6.07 -7.87 -1.88
N LEU A 82 -5.72 -6.80 -2.56
CA LEU A 82 -4.62 -6.74 -3.51
C LEU A 82 -3.40 -6.13 -2.81
N GLY A 83 -2.24 -6.74 -2.97
CA GLY A 83 -0.98 -6.24 -2.44
C GLY A 83 0.14 -6.36 -3.45
N VAL A 84 1.01 -5.36 -3.50
CA VAL A 84 2.25 -5.36 -4.26
C VAL A 84 3.39 -5.08 -3.29
N MET A 85 4.36 -5.99 -3.21
CA MET A 85 5.60 -5.82 -2.46
C MET A 85 6.75 -5.72 -3.45
N VAL A 86 7.43 -4.59 -3.44
CA VAL A 86 8.63 -4.36 -4.24
C VAL A 86 9.83 -4.49 -3.33
N HIS A 87 10.65 -5.52 -3.55
CA HIS A 87 11.77 -5.82 -2.67
C HIS A 87 12.96 -4.89 -2.91
N ARG A 88 13.57 -4.36 -1.85
CA ARG A 88 14.74 -3.47 -1.96
C ARG A 88 16.01 -4.22 -2.35
N GLU A 89 16.29 -5.32 -1.64
CA GLU A 89 17.54 -6.08 -1.80
C GLU A 89 17.46 -7.12 -2.93
N GLN A 90 16.25 -7.52 -3.32
CA GLN A 90 16.03 -8.53 -4.36
C GLN A 90 15.43 -7.89 -5.61
N LYS A 91 15.86 -8.29 -6.80
CA LYS A 91 15.20 -7.91 -8.07
C LYS A 91 13.91 -8.72 -8.25
N ALA A 92 12.99 -8.60 -7.30
CA ALA A 92 11.75 -9.35 -7.27
C ALA A 92 10.60 -8.44 -6.85
N VAL A 93 9.43 -8.69 -7.44
CA VAL A 93 8.16 -8.10 -7.01
C VAL A 93 7.19 -9.22 -6.75
N ARG A 94 6.47 -9.10 -5.63
CA ARG A 94 5.41 -10.02 -5.26
C ARG A 94 4.08 -9.32 -5.37
N VAL A 95 3.22 -9.85 -6.23
CA VAL A 95 1.81 -9.48 -6.28
C VAL A 95 1.01 -10.54 -5.52
N THR A 96 0.09 -10.11 -4.67
CA THR A 96 -0.76 -11.00 -3.87
C THR A 96 -2.21 -10.57 -4.02
N LEU A 97 -3.07 -11.50 -4.42
CA LEU A 97 -4.51 -11.34 -4.39
C LEU A 97 -5.08 -12.36 -3.41
N ALA A 98 -5.82 -11.90 -2.42
CA ALA A 98 -6.39 -12.77 -1.39
C ALA A 98 -7.84 -12.39 -1.10
N LYS A 99 -8.71 -13.40 -0.98
CA LYS A 99 -10.04 -13.24 -0.40
C LYS A 99 -9.88 -13.16 1.13
N THR A 100 -10.26 -12.06 1.73
CA THR A 100 -10.16 -11.80 3.18
C THR A 100 -11.49 -12.02 3.92
N GLY A 101 -12.57 -12.31 3.18
CA GLY A 101 -13.91 -12.44 3.76
C GLY A 101 -14.45 -11.10 4.25
N ARG A 102 -15.39 -11.09 5.22
CA ARG A 102 -15.90 -9.84 5.81
C ARG A 102 -14.91 -9.16 6.78
N GLN A 103 -13.73 -9.75 6.99
CA GLN A 103 -12.84 -9.35 8.06
C GLN A 103 -12.05 -8.10 7.66
N ARG A 104 -12.50 -6.97 8.22
CA ARG A 104 -11.84 -5.65 8.14
C ARG A 104 -10.63 -5.67 9.06
N PHE A 105 -9.44 -5.85 8.51
CA PHE A 105 -8.23 -5.52 9.25
C PHE A 105 -7.41 -4.53 8.44
N ASN A 106 -7.69 -3.24 8.65
CA ASN A 106 -6.72 -2.19 8.41
C ASN A 106 -6.06 -1.88 9.76
N PRO A 107 -4.77 -2.25 9.97
CA PRO A 107 -4.10 -2.07 11.26
C PRO A 107 -3.99 -0.59 11.70
N PHE A 108 -4.28 0.36 10.82
CA PHE A 108 -4.10 1.79 11.07
C PHE A 108 -5.42 2.55 11.33
N LEU A 109 -6.59 1.93 11.15
CA LEU A 109 -7.91 2.55 11.39
C LEU A 109 -8.46 2.28 12.81
N ARG A 110 -7.58 2.23 13.82
CA ARG A 110 -7.98 2.17 15.23
C ARG A 110 -8.15 3.56 15.81
#